data_AF-A0A8B6DFR9-F1
#
_entry.id   AF-A0A8B6DFR9-F1
#
_cell.length_a   1.000
_cell.length_b   1.000
_cell.length_c   1.000
_cell.angle_alpha   90.00
_cell.angle_beta   90.00
_cell.angle_gamma   90.00
#
_symmetry.space_group_name_H-M   'P 1'
#
loop_
_entity.id
_entity.type
_entity.pdbx_description
1 polymer ?
#
loop_
_entity_poly.entity_id
_entity_poly.type
_entity_poly.pdbx_seq_one_letter_code
_entity_poly.pdbx_strand_id
1 'polypeptide(L)'
;MHVLGTFKVNNEASQYRVTFSGYTGTAGNGFELNNGMKFTTKDRDNDLHAYHCGQGQQGAWWYNACGKSSLNGIYKPEGTIAAKTIYWKLWRPTTLKATEIKIRPLN
;
A
#
# COMPACT_ATOMS: atom_id res chain seq x y z
N MET A 1 -6.76 8.40 10.27
CA MET A 1 -5.52 8.99 9.68
C MET A 1 -4.36 8.04 9.94
N HIS A 2 -3.43 7.88 8.99
CA HIS A 2 -2.17 7.13 9.15
C HIS A 2 -1.03 8.10 8.82
N VAL A 3 -0.08 8.25 9.72
CA VAL A 3 1.05 9.19 9.58
C VAL A 3 2.33 8.42 9.85
N LEU A 4 3.34 8.67 9.03
CA LEU A 4 4.69 8.13 9.18
C LEU A 4 5.64 9.27 9.50
N GLY A 5 6.48 9.08 10.52
CA GLY A 5 7.51 10.04 10.89
C GLY A 5 8.57 10.21 9.81
N THR A 6 8.96 9.13 9.13
CA THR A 6 9.81 9.19 7.93
C THR A 6 9.15 8.42 6.79
N PHE A 7 9.32 8.88 5.55
CA PHE A 7 8.88 8.17 4.36
C PHE A 7 9.86 8.46 3.23
N LYS A 8 10.47 7.40 2.68
CA LYS A 8 11.43 7.50 1.59
C LYS A 8 11.14 6.43 0.54
N VAL A 9 11.19 6.84 -0.71
CA VAL A 9 11.14 5.97 -1.89
C VAL A 9 12.49 6.09 -2.60
N ASN A 10 13.15 4.97 -2.83
CA ASN A 10 14.43 4.95 -3.54
C ASN A 10 14.21 5.04 -5.07
N ASN A 11 15.31 5.07 -5.83
CA ASN A 11 15.27 5.19 -7.28
C ASN A 11 14.84 3.87 -7.99
N GLU A 12 14.72 3.94 -9.32
CA GLU A 12 14.32 2.81 -10.17
C GLU A 12 15.28 1.62 -10.11
N ALA A 13 16.60 1.84 -9.98
CA ALA A 13 17.57 0.75 -9.85
C ALA A 13 17.31 -0.14 -8.63
N SER A 14 16.72 0.44 -7.57
CA SER A 14 16.25 -0.30 -6.39
C SER A 14 14.79 -0.78 -6.48
N GLN A 15 14.17 -0.59 -7.64
CA GLN A 15 12.76 -0.88 -7.92
C GLN A 15 11.82 -0.10 -6.99
N TYR A 16 12.15 1.19 -6.80
CA TYR A 16 11.40 2.13 -5.96
C TYR A 16 11.15 1.62 -4.54
N ARG A 17 12.13 0.93 -3.93
CA ARG A 17 11.98 0.39 -2.57
C ARG A 17 11.53 1.47 -1.59
N VAL A 18 10.51 1.17 -0.79
CA VAL A 18 10.00 2.09 0.25
C VAL A 18 10.60 1.77 1.60
N THR A 19 10.95 2.81 2.37
CA THR A 19 11.35 2.68 3.78
C THR A 19 10.68 3.77 4.59
N PHE A 20 10.23 3.43 5.79
CA PHE A 20 9.56 4.37 6.69
C PHE A 20 9.65 3.94 8.15
N SER A 21 9.36 4.87 9.06
CA SER A 21 9.33 4.65 10.50
C SER A 21 8.37 5.64 11.19
N GLY A 22 8.11 5.42 12.48
CA GLY A 22 7.36 6.37 13.31
C GLY A 22 5.87 6.42 12.98
N TYR A 23 5.22 5.25 12.85
CA TYR A 23 3.76 5.21 12.65
C TYR A 23 3.02 5.85 13.83
N THR A 24 2.05 6.70 13.51
CA THR A 24 1.03 7.20 14.42
C THR A 24 -0.32 7.28 13.71
N GLY A 25 -1.41 7.35 14.48
CA GLY A 25 -2.75 7.60 13.95
C GLY A 25 -3.77 6.52 14.32
N THR A 26 -4.94 6.64 13.69
CA THR A 26 -6.18 5.94 14.06
C THR A 26 -6.68 4.94 13.03
N ALA A 27 -6.03 4.85 11.86
CA ALA A 27 -6.43 3.89 10.82
C ALA A 27 -5.84 2.47 11.04
N GLY A 28 -5.05 2.26 12.11
CA GLY A 28 -4.24 1.06 12.28
C GLY A 28 -3.04 1.03 11.31
N ASN A 29 -1.97 0.31 11.66
CA ASN A 29 -0.73 0.28 10.88
C ASN A 29 -0.81 -0.64 9.64
N GLY A 30 -1.71 -0.32 8.71
CA GLY A 30 -1.98 -1.15 7.52
C GLY A 30 -0.88 -1.13 6.46
N PHE A 31 0.14 -0.28 6.61
CA PHE A 31 1.30 -0.20 5.72
C PHE A 31 2.55 -0.87 6.30
N GLU A 32 2.51 -1.38 7.54
CA GLU A 32 3.66 -1.94 8.25
C GLU A 32 4.47 -2.96 7.45
N LEU A 33 3.79 -3.95 6.85
CA LEU A 33 4.43 -5.04 6.11
C LEU A 33 5.07 -4.59 4.79
N ASN A 34 4.75 -3.39 4.33
CA ASN A 34 5.27 -2.81 3.10
C ASN A 34 6.66 -2.19 3.31
N ASN A 35 7.15 -2.09 4.55
CA ASN A 35 8.47 -1.52 4.84
C ASN A 35 9.58 -2.36 4.21
N GLY A 36 10.47 -1.72 3.44
CA GLY A 36 11.54 -2.37 2.70
C GLY A 36 11.10 -3.08 1.42
N MET A 37 9.80 -3.09 1.09
CA MET A 37 9.30 -3.74 -0.12
C MET A 37 9.61 -2.91 -1.37
N LYS A 38 9.78 -3.62 -2.48
CA LYS A 38 9.92 -3.05 -3.82
C LYS A 38 8.54 -2.77 -4.40
N PHE A 39 8.46 -1.88 -5.38
CA PHE A 39 7.19 -1.56 -6.02
C PHE A 39 6.82 -2.63 -7.04
N THR A 40 5.63 -3.22 -6.90
CA THR A 40 5.10 -4.26 -7.78
C THR A 40 3.99 -3.67 -8.65
N THR A 41 4.02 -4.00 -9.94
CA THR A 41 3.02 -3.60 -10.95
C THR A 41 2.44 -4.85 -11.62
N LYS A 42 1.47 -4.72 -12.53
CA LYS A 42 0.86 -5.87 -13.24
C LYS A 42 1.83 -6.67 -14.13
N ASP A 43 2.92 -6.02 -14.53
CA ASP A 43 3.93 -6.48 -15.48
C ASP A 43 5.30 -6.70 -14.83
N ARG A 44 5.42 -6.41 -13.52
CA ARG A 44 6.67 -6.55 -12.78
C ARG A 44 6.41 -7.09 -11.39
N ASP A 45 6.70 -8.38 -11.23
CA ASP A 45 6.54 -9.10 -9.97
C ASP A 45 7.76 -8.90 -9.06
N ASN A 46 7.64 -7.97 -8.12
CA ASN A 46 8.70 -7.64 -7.16
C ASN A 46 8.28 -7.92 -5.71
N ASP A 47 7.13 -8.58 -5.53
CA ASP A 47 6.62 -8.94 -4.21
C ASP A 47 7.27 -10.24 -3.73
N LEU A 48 6.94 -10.67 -2.50
CA LEU A 48 7.56 -11.83 -1.86
C LEU A 48 6.66 -13.08 -1.91
N HIS A 49 5.50 -12.99 -2.55
CA HIS A 49 4.57 -14.09 -2.64
C HIS A 49 4.86 -14.96 -3.87
N ALA A 50 4.57 -16.25 -3.79
CA ALA A 50 4.54 -17.13 -4.98
C ALA A 50 3.44 -16.76 -5.99
N TYR A 51 2.60 -15.78 -5.68
CA TYR A 51 1.46 -15.34 -6.48
C TYR A 51 1.67 -13.87 -6.79
N HIS A 52 1.47 -13.49 -8.05
CA HIS A 52 1.73 -12.11 -8.46
C HIS A 52 0.67 -11.14 -7.91
N CYS A 53 1.02 -10.40 -6.86
CA CYS A 53 0.08 -9.50 -6.19
C CYS A 53 -0.36 -8.33 -7.06
N GLY A 54 0.51 -7.84 -7.96
CA GLY A 54 0.16 -6.79 -8.92
C GLY A 54 -1.01 -7.16 -9.83
N GLN A 55 -1.00 -8.39 -10.35
CA GLN A 55 -2.11 -8.92 -11.13
C GLN A 55 -3.32 -9.22 -10.23
N GLY A 56 -3.05 -9.80 -9.07
CA GLY A 56 -4.08 -10.32 -8.20
C GLY A 56 -4.95 -9.30 -7.49
N GLN A 57 -4.31 -8.24 -6.98
CA GLN A 57 -4.97 -7.12 -6.34
C GLN A 57 -5.46 -6.07 -7.36
N GLN A 58 -5.13 -6.27 -8.64
CA GLN A 58 -5.48 -5.35 -9.73
C GLN A 58 -5.04 -3.91 -9.43
N GLY A 59 -3.81 -3.76 -8.95
CA GLY A 59 -3.24 -2.49 -8.51
C GLY A 59 -1.73 -2.55 -8.43
N ALA A 60 -1.09 -1.38 -8.31
CA ALA A 60 0.36 -1.27 -8.15
C ALA A 60 0.69 -0.73 -6.76
N TRP A 61 1.53 -1.43 -6.01
CA TRP A 61 1.83 -1.09 -4.63
C TRP A 61 3.17 -1.70 -4.19
N TRP A 62 3.66 -1.28 -3.02
CA TRP A 62 4.80 -1.92 -2.37
C TRP A 62 4.39 -3.24 -1.71
N TYR A 63 3.85 -4.18 -2.49
CA TYR A 63 3.31 -5.43 -1.96
C TYR A 63 4.39 -6.28 -1.26
N ASN A 64 3.98 -6.95 -0.19
CA ASN A 64 4.75 -8.00 0.49
C ASN A 64 4.18 -9.36 0.06
N ALA A 65 3.17 -9.87 0.78
CA ALA A 65 2.53 -11.14 0.45
C ALA A 65 1.01 -11.19 0.73
N CYS A 66 0.14 -10.46 0.03
CA CYS A 66 0.39 -9.22 -0.71
C CYS A 66 0.46 -8.01 0.23
N GLY A 67 -0.18 -8.08 1.40
CA GLY A 67 -0.15 -7.04 2.43
C GLY A 67 -1.52 -6.69 3.03
N LYS A 68 -1.51 -5.64 3.86
CA LYS A 68 -2.66 -5.15 4.64
C LYS A 68 -3.33 -3.90 4.06
N SER A 69 -2.73 -3.26 3.06
CA SER A 69 -3.31 -2.12 2.35
C SER A 69 -2.98 -2.13 0.86
N SER A 70 -3.81 -1.46 0.07
CA SER A 70 -3.52 -1.05 -1.30
C SER A 70 -4.42 0.14 -1.62
N LEU A 71 -3.82 1.32 -1.77
CA LEU A 71 -4.60 2.53 -2.12
C LEU A 71 -4.78 2.69 -3.63
N ASN A 72 -4.07 1.89 -4.42
CA ASN A 72 -4.05 1.90 -5.88
C ASN A 72 -4.80 0.70 -6.49
N GLY A 73 -5.78 0.14 -5.77
CA GLY A 73 -6.65 -0.92 -6.29
C GLY A 73 -7.83 -0.36 -7.09
N ILE A 74 -8.71 -1.25 -7.55
CA ILE A 74 -9.88 -0.83 -8.35
C ILE A 74 -10.85 0.00 -7.51
N TYR A 75 -11.26 1.16 -8.05
CA TYR A 75 -12.34 1.93 -7.46
C TYR A 75 -13.68 1.20 -7.59
N LYS A 76 -14.42 1.08 -6.49
CA LYS A 76 -15.75 0.48 -6.43
C LYS A 76 -16.69 1.34 -5.59
N PRO A 77 -18.01 1.25 -5.81
CA PRO A 77 -18.99 1.91 -4.96
C PRO A 77 -18.83 1.54 -3.49
N GLU A 78 -19.15 2.50 -2.62
CA GLU A 78 -19.12 2.31 -1.17
C GLU A 78 -19.98 1.11 -0.74
N GLY A 79 -19.54 0.39 0.30
CA GLY A 79 -20.19 -0.84 0.76
C GLY A 79 -19.71 -2.12 0.07
N THR A 80 -18.96 -2.02 -1.03
CA THR A 80 -18.33 -3.19 -1.68
C THR A 80 -17.25 -3.78 -0.77
N ILE A 81 -17.20 -5.11 -0.64
CA ILE A 81 -16.11 -5.82 0.07
C ILE A 81 -14.77 -5.48 -0.57
N ALA A 82 -13.74 -5.23 0.24
CA ALA A 82 -12.49 -4.62 -0.20
C ALA A 82 -11.55 -5.52 -1.05
N ALA A 83 -12.06 -6.63 -1.59
CA ALA A 83 -11.26 -7.59 -2.36
C ALA A 83 -10.84 -6.98 -3.71
N LYS A 84 -9.53 -6.80 -3.91
CA LYS A 84 -8.94 -6.20 -5.13
C LYS A 84 -9.31 -4.72 -5.35
N THR A 85 -9.86 -4.04 -4.33
CA THR A 85 -10.27 -2.63 -4.43
C THR A 85 -9.28 -1.72 -3.70
N ILE A 86 -9.64 -0.45 -3.51
CA ILE A 86 -8.94 0.46 -2.59
C ILE A 86 -9.22 0.01 -1.15
N TYR A 87 -8.22 -0.55 -0.46
CA TYR A 87 -8.42 -1.18 0.85
C TYR A 87 -7.40 -0.80 1.92
N TRP A 88 -7.87 -0.79 3.16
CA TRP A 88 -7.06 -0.68 4.37
C TRP A 88 -7.62 -1.63 5.44
N LYS A 89 -7.10 -2.87 5.49
CA LYS A 89 -7.73 -3.98 6.22
C LYS A 89 -7.90 -3.72 7.71
N LEU A 90 -7.01 -2.94 8.31
CA LEU A 90 -7.04 -2.64 9.75
C LEU A 90 -8.05 -1.55 10.13
N TRP A 91 -8.67 -0.89 9.14
CA TRP A 91 -9.63 0.19 9.40
C TRP A 91 -11.06 -0.20 9.02
N ARG A 92 -11.27 -0.76 7.83
CA ARG A 92 -12.60 -1.14 7.33
C ARG A 92 -12.55 -2.42 6.50
N PRO A 93 -13.63 -3.23 6.52
CA PRO A 93 -13.75 -4.43 5.67
C PRO A 93 -14.19 -4.11 4.22
N THR A 94 -14.68 -2.89 3.98
CA THR A 94 -15.18 -2.41 2.68
C THR A 94 -14.20 -1.47 1.99
N THR A 95 -14.39 -1.29 0.69
CA THR A 95 -13.59 -0.37 -0.13
C THR A 95 -13.67 1.06 0.40
N LEU A 96 -12.56 1.79 0.29
CA LEU A 96 -12.51 3.21 0.65
C LEU A 96 -13.11 4.05 -0.48
N LYS A 97 -13.94 5.03 -0.11
CA LYS A 97 -14.54 6.00 -1.05
C LYS A 97 -13.54 7.01 -1.58
N ALA A 98 -12.57 7.41 -0.76
CA ALA A 98 -11.54 8.36 -1.11
C ALA A 98 -10.28 8.10 -0.28
N THR A 99 -9.12 8.34 -0.89
CA THR A 99 -7.81 8.18 -0.26
C THR A 99 -6.86 9.24 -0.80
N GLU A 100 -6.03 9.79 0.07
CA GLU A 100 -5.01 10.76 -0.31
C GLU A 100 -3.70 10.39 0.37
N ILE A 101 -2.59 10.49 -0.36
CA ILE A 101 -1.23 10.39 0.18
C ILE A 101 -0.61 11.78 0.04
N LYS A 102 -0.14 12.34 1.16
CA LYS A 102 0.47 13.67 1.21
C LYS A 102 1.80 13.56 1.94
N ILE A 103 2.81 14.27 1.44
CA ILE A 103 4.14 14.34 2.04
C ILE A 103 4.45 15.78 2.45
N ARG A 104 5.21 15.93 3.53
CA ARG A 104 5.73 17.21 4.01
C ARG A 104 7.19 17.00 4.44
N PRO A 105 8.12 17.91 4.11
CA PRO A 105 9.50 17.83 4.60
C PRO A 105 9.58 17.75 6.13
N LEU A 106 10.58 17.03 6.62
CA LEU A 106 11.02 17.11 8.01
C LEU A 106 12.04 18.25 8.07
N ASN A 107 11.85 19.18 9.01
CA ASN A 107 12.75 20.30 9.23
C ASN A 107 14.10 19.84 9.78
#